data_AF-A0A7M3X7S4-F1
#
_entry.id   AF-A0A7M3X7S4-F1
#
_cell.length_a   1.000
_cell.length_b   1.000
_cell.length_c   1.000
_cell.angle_alpha   90.00
_cell.angle_beta   90.00
_cell.angle_gamma   90.00
#
_symmetry.space_group_name_H-M   'P 1'
#
loop_
_entity.id
_entity.type
_entity.pdbx_description
1 polymer ?
#
loop_
_entity_poly.entity_id
_entity_poly.type
_entity_poly.pdbx_seq_one_letter_code
_entity_poly.pdbx_strand_id
1 'polypeptide(L)'
;MKSEMAGSVGIGGLIIGVSLLVVFSMAVQTMSYQMETSIEVLDAAADPLPSYAIADASLLEGAILSVTVTGTGLGSGVVDGTLVANGGVGLGGFSATFTVSSGEIDTNSVVITSHGSYSTLPTSITVSGQGTLNPAPTFTFTTGNIFYANLTNTGDMTIKTDDVWLFFDGESPTKFSSVHRDGWAQNQATPPFASGNWYVGETVDLILPNPPSLTTRFAVTSEGYIAAEAI
;
A
#
# COMPACT_ATOMS: atom_id res chain seq x y z
N MET A 1 -44.86 -5.23 84.62
CA MET A 1 -43.97 -5.89 83.62
C MET A 1 -44.35 -5.42 82.22
N LYS A 2 -43.70 -4.38 81.67
CA LYS A 2 -43.83 -4.00 80.24
C LYS A 2 -42.80 -2.91 79.86
N SER A 3 -41.53 -3.26 79.66
CA SER A 3 -40.59 -2.37 78.94
C SER A 3 -39.40 -3.06 78.25
N GLU A 4 -39.26 -4.38 78.29
CA GLU A 4 -38.06 -5.05 77.75
C GLU A 4 -38.15 -5.45 76.26
N MET A 5 -39.36 -5.49 75.66
CA MET A 5 -39.51 -5.89 74.25
C MET A 5 -39.29 -4.78 73.21
N ALA A 6 -39.28 -3.50 73.61
CA ALA A 6 -39.11 -2.39 72.65
C ALA A 6 -37.64 -2.12 72.28
N GLY A 7 -36.69 -2.36 73.20
CA GLY A 7 -35.25 -2.17 72.94
C GLY A 7 -34.65 -3.25 72.03
N SER A 8 -35.12 -4.50 72.13
CA SER A 8 -34.62 -5.63 71.34
C SER A 8 -35.00 -5.55 69.86
N VAL A 9 -36.16 -4.97 69.52
CA VAL A 9 -36.59 -4.77 68.12
C VAL A 9 -35.79 -3.64 67.46
N GLY A 10 -35.43 -2.59 68.21
CA GLY A 10 -34.59 -1.49 67.73
C GLY A 10 -33.15 -1.90 67.42
N ILE A 11 -32.55 -2.75 68.28
CA ILE A 11 -31.19 -3.28 68.06
C ILE A 11 -31.17 -4.27 66.89
N GLY A 12 -32.19 -5.12 66.74
CA GLY A 12 -32.32 -6.02 65.59
C GLY A 12 -32.47 -5.28 64.26
N GLY A 13 -33.25 -4.19 64.22
CA GLY A 13 -33.37 -3.33 63.03
C GLY A 13 -32.07 -2.62 62.67
N LEU A 14 -31.29 -2.19 63.68
CA LEU A 14 -29.99 -1.55 63.48
C LEU A 14 -28.94 -2.54 62.94
N ILE A 15 -28.91 -3.76 63.50
CA ILE A 15 -28.01 -4.83 63.03
C ILE A 15 -28.34 -5.19 61.57
N ILE A 16 -29.63 -5.37 61.25
CA ILE A 16 -30.07 -5.68 59.87
C ILE A 16 -29.71 -4.54 58.92
N GLY A 17 -29.91 -3.28 59.33
CA GLY A 17 -29.57 -2.09 58.52
C GLY A 17 -28.06 -1.96 58.25
N VAL A 18 -27.21 -2.22 59.25
CA VAL A 18 -25.75 -2.19 59.07
C VAL A 18 -25.28 -3.35 58.19
N SER A 19 -25.84 -4.55 58.33
CA SER A 19 -25.52 -5.67 57.43
C SER A 19 -26.00 -5.44 55.99
N LEU A 20 -27.15 -4.79 55.79
CA LEU A 20 -27.63 -4.40 54.46
C LEU A 20 -26.73 -3.34 53.81
N LEU A 21 -26.19 -2.40 54.60
CA LEU A 21 -25.21 -1.43 54.11
C LEU A 21 -23.90 -2.09 53.66
N VAL A 22 -23.44 -3.13 54.35
CA VAL A 22 -22.23 -3.89 53.95
C VAL A 22 -22.48 -4.66 52.65
N VAL A 23 -23.63 -5.33 52.52
CA VAL A 23 -23.99 -6.04 51.27
C VAL A 23 -24.18 -5.06 50.12
N PHE A 24 -24.81 -3.91 50.37
CA PHE A 24 -24.97 -2.86 49.35
C PHE A 24 -23.61 -2.28 48.95
N SER A 25 -22.68 -2.08 49.89
CA SER A 25 -21.32 -1.63 49.59
C SER A 25 -20.54 -2.63 48.74
N MET A 26 -20.63 -3.93 49.05
CA MET A 26 -20.04 -4.99 48.23
C MET A 26 -20.69 -5.05 46.85
N ALA A 27 -22.01 -4.93 46.75
CA ALA A 27 -22.74 -4.92 45.49
C ALA A 27 -22.32 -3.74 44.59
N VAL A 28 -22.18 -2.54 45.15
CA VAL A 28 -21.72 -1.34 44.42
C VAL A 28 -20.28 -1.54 43.93
N GLN A 29 -19.38 -2.07 44.76
CA GLN A 29 -18.02 -2.38 44.31
C GLN A 29 -18.01 -3.40 43.18
N THR A 30 -18.80 -4.48 43.26
CA THR A 30 -18.90 -5.46 42.18
C THR A 30 -19.48 -4.87 40.89
N MET A 31 -20.44 -3.94 40.99
CA MET A 31 -20.96 -3.23 39.82
C MET A 31 -19.91 -2.31 39.21
N SER A 32 -19.13 -1.59 40.01
CA SER A 32 -18.02 -0.76 39.51
C SER A 32 -16.97 -1.60 38.79
N TYR A 33 -16.58 -2.74 39.34
CA TYR A 33 -15.67 -3.68 38.64
C TYR A 33 -16.28 -4.23 37.36
N GLN A 34 -17.55 -4.62 37.37
CA GLN A 34 -18.23 -5.10 36.17
C GLN A 34 -18.35 -4.01 35.10
N MET A 35 -18.63 -2.76 35.49
CA MET A 35 -18.67 -1.62 34.56
C MET A 35 -17.30 -1.34 33.95
N GLU A 36 -16.23 -1.34 34.76
CA GLU A 36 -14.87 -1.12 34.26
C GLU A 36 -14.43 -2.24 33.31
N THR A 37 -14.69 -3.50 33.67
CA THR A 37 -14.44 -4.63 32.75
C THR A 37 -15.33 -4.58 31.50
N SER A 38 -16.55 -4.07 31.59
CA SER A 38 -17.42 -3.91 30.43
C SER A 38 -16.90 -2.83 29.49
N ILE A 39 -16.30 -1.76 30.02
CA ILE A 39 -15.66 -0.71 29.22
C ILE A 39 -14.39 -1.23 28.56
N GLU A 40 -13.56 -1.98 29.29
CA GLU A 40 -12.35 -2.61 28.73
C GLU A 40 -12.66 -3.63 27.64
N VAL A 41 -13.72 -4.43 27.82
CA VAL A 41 -14.20 -5.36 26.78
C VAL A 41 -14.79 -4.61 25.58
N LEU A 42 -15.44 -3.46 25.78
CA LEU A 42 -15.96 -2.65 24.67
C LEU A 42 -14.84 -1.96 23.87
N ASP A 43 -13.77 -1.50 24.54
CA ASP A 43 -12.59 -0.91 23.90
C ASP A 43 -11.77 -1.98 23.15
N ALA A 44 -11.62 -3.17 23.75
CA ALA A 44 -10.99 -4.32 23.10
C ALA A 44 -11.84 -4.96 21.99
N ALA A 45 -13.15 -4.70 21.98
CA ALA A 45 -14.07 -5.14 20.92
C ALA A 45 -14.29 -4.08 19.84
N ALA A 46 -13.65 -2.90 19.95
CA ALA A 46 -13.55 -2.01 18.80
C ALA A 46 -12.65 -2.71 17.77
N ASP A 47 -13.23 -3.07 16.62
CA ASP A 47 -12.43 -3.63 15.53
C ASP A 47 -11.37 -2.59 15.11
N PRO A 48 -10.10 -3.01 14.97
CA PRO A 48 -9.03 -2.12 14.54
C PRO A 48 -9.41 -1.49 13.19
N LEU A 49 -9.34 -0.15 13.11
CA LEU A 49 -9.65 0.55 11.87
C LEU A 49 -8.43 0.51 10.94
N PRO A 50 -8.63 0.25 9.65
CA PRO A 50 -7.55 0.34 8.68
C PRO A 50 -7.01 1.78 8.61
N SER A 51 -5.70 1.94 8.62
CA SER A 51 -5.02 3.23 8.53
C SER A 51 -3.87 3.18 7.54
N TYR A 52 -3.76 4.21 6.71
CA TYR A 52 -2.70 4.33 5.70
C TYR A 52 -2.02 5.68 5.74
N ALA A 53 -0.76 5.70 5.34
CA ALA A 53 -0.03 6.91 5.03
C ALA A 53 0.40 6.90 3.56
N ILE A 54 0.18 8.02 2.87
CA ILE A 54 0.76 8.29 1.55
C ILE A 54 2.03 9.11 1.79
N ALA A 55 3.18 8.50 1.55
CA ALA A 55 4.47 9.15 1.79
C ALA A 55 4.91 10.03 0.62
N ASP A 56 4.61 9.59 -0.61
CA ASP A 56 4.85 10.32 -1.84
C ASP A 56 3.75 9.98 -2.83
N ALA A 57 3.36 10.93 -3.67
CA ALA A 57 2.44 10.78 -4.78
C ALA A 57 2.84 11.76 -5.88
N SER A 58 3.16 11.24 -7.06
CA SER A 58 3.58 12.06 -8.19
C SER A 58 3.07 11.52 -9.51
N LEU A 59 2.78 12.45 -10.43
CA LEU A 59 2.43 12.16 -11.81
C LEU A 59 3.67 12.37 -12.68
N LEU A 60 4.16 11.28 -13.27
CA LEU A 60 5.24 11.34 -14.26
C LEU A 60 4.63 11.45 -15.66
N GLU A 61 4.76 12.62 -16.26
CA GLU A 61 4.34 12.87 -17.63
C GLU A 61 5.38 12.38 -18.64
N GLY A 62 4.90 11.82 -19.76
CA GLY A 62 5.74 11.38 -20.88
C GLY A 62 6.73 10.26 -20.53
N ALA A 63 6.45 9.51 -19.48
CA ALA A 63 7.19 8.35 -19.01
C ALA A 63 7.19 7.21 -20.05
N ILE A 64 8.27 6.41 -20.09
CA ILE A 64 8.34 5.21 -20.94
C ILE A 64 7.64 4.05 -20.23
N LEU A 65 6.54 3.53 -20.79
CA LEU A 65 5.71 2.50 -20.15
C LEU A 65 6.24 1.08 -20.38
N SER A 66 6.72 0.80 -21.59
CA SER A 66 7.20 -0.52 -21.96
C SER A 66 8.31 -0.41 -22.99
N VAL A 67 9.21 -1.40 -22.97
CA VAL A 67 10.26 -1.56 -23.96
C VAL A 67 10.19 -2.96 -24.53
N THR A 68 10.18 -3.06 -25.85
CA THR A 68 10.25 -4.32 -26.58
C THR A 68 11.59 -4.37 -27.31
N VAL A 69 12.30 -5.48 -27.15
CA VAL A 69 13.55 -5.75 -27.87
C VAL A 69 13.23 -6.65 -29.05
N THR A 70 13.73 -6.26 -30.22
CA THR A 70 13.68 -7.09 -31.43
C THR A 70 15.09 -7.27 -32.00
N GLY A 71 15.42 -8.50 -32.36
CA GLY A 71 16.78 -8.90 -32.73
C GLY A 71 17.61 -9.33 -31.51
N THR A 72 18.71 -10.03 -31.78
CA THR A 72 19.46 -10.75 -30.72
C THR A 72 20.71 -10.03 -30.24
N GLY A 73 21.19 -9.02 -30.99
CA GLY A 73 22.40 -8.30 -30.57
C GLY A 73 23.58 -9.25 -30.39
N LEU A 74 24.02 -9.94 -31.45
CA LEU A 74 25.08 -10.94 -31.34
C LEU A 74 26.47 -10.31 -31.15
N GLY A 75 27.34 -10.97 -30.38
CA GLY A 75 28.75 -10.61 -30.27
C GLY A 75 29.47 -11.32 -29.13
N SER A 76 30.78 -11.53 -29.27
CA SER A 76 31.61 -12.22 -28.25
C SER A 76 31.93 -11.35 -27.01
N GLY A 77 31.09 -10.37 -26.70
CA GLY A 77 31.30 -9.40 -25.61
C GLY A 77 30.02 -8.72 -25.13
N VAL A 78 28.85 -9.29 -25.47
CA VAL A 78 27.57 -8.81 -24.95
C VAL A 78 27.44 -9.32 -23.52
N VAL A 79 27.25 -8.38 -22.60
CA VAL A 79 27.10 -8.65 -21.18
C VAL A 79 25.77 -8.08 -20.70
N ASP A 80 25.34 -8.46 -19.51
CA ASP A 80 24.19 -7.82 -18.87
C ASP A 80 24.41 -6.30 -18.80
N GLY A 81 23.37 -5.55 -19.09
CA GLY A 81 23.51 -4.13 -19.34
C GLY A 81 22.29 -3.31 -18.96
N THR A 82 22.43 -2.00 -19.13
CA THR A 82 21.35 -1.06 -18.91
C THR A 82 20.93 -0.40 -20.22
N LEU A 83 19.63 -0.17 -20.35
CA LEU A 83 19.04 0.62 -21.43
C LEU A 83 18.82 2.04 -20.92
N VAL A 84 19.16 3.01 -21.77
CA VAL A 84 18.94 4.43 -21.52
C VAL A 84 18.19 5.05 -22.69
N ALA A 85 17.32 6.01 -22.39
CA ALA A 85 16.61 6.75 -23.40
C ALA A 85 17.48 7.89 -23.92
N ASN A 86 17.40 8.15 -25.23
CA ASN A 86 18.10 9.23 -25.90
C ASN A 86 17.11 10.19 -26.54
N GLY A 87 17.50 11.47 -26.53
CA GLY A 87 16.61 12.55 -26.90
C GLY A 87 15.59 12.84 -25.82
N GLY A 88 14.63 13.70 -26.15
CA GLY A 88 13.65 14.22 -25.21
C GLY A 88 14.19 15.36 -24.34
N VAL A 89 13.27 16.06 -23.69
CA VAL A 89 13.52 17.18 -22.78
C VAL A 89 12.71 16.93 -21.51
N GLY A 90 13.25 17.26 -20.34
CA GLY A 90 12.60 17.05 -19.05
C GLY A 90 13.59 16.67 -17.96
N LEU A 91 13.07 16.06 -16.89
CA LEU A 91 13.89 15.47 -15.82
C LEU A 91 14.66 14.24 -16.32
N GLY A 92 14.15 13.58 -17.36
CA GLY A 92 14.78 12.42 -17.98
C GLY A 92 14.86 11.23 -17.03
N GLY A 93 15.92 10.45 -17.15
CA GLY A 93 16.26 9.41 -16.15
C GLY A 93 15.64 8.04 -16.39
N PHE A 94 15.21 7.74 -17.62
CA PHE A 94 14.81 6.37 -17.95
C PHE A 94 15.99 5.41 -17.79
N SER A 95 15.74 4.29 -17.13
CA SER A 95 16.69 3.20 -17.00
C SER A 95 15.96 1.86 -16.96
N ALA A 96 16.44 0.91 -17.74
CA ALA A 96 16.02 -0.48 -17.65
C ALA A 96 17.25 -1.39 -17.63
N THR A 97 17.11 -2.60 -17.13
CA THR A 97 18.13 -3.66 -17.17
C THR A 97 17.70 -4.75 -18.14
N PHE A 98 18.66 -5.44 -18.73
CA PHE A 98 18.42 -6.65 -19.52
C PHE A 98 19.50 -7.67 -19.20
N THR A 99 19.19 -8.94 -19.40
CA THR A 99 20.15 -10.03 -19.27
C THR A 99 20.49 -10.63 -20.62
N VAL A 100 21.65 -11.27 -20.67
CA VAL A 100 22.18 -11.93 -21.86
C VAL A 100 22.14 -13.44 -21.63
N SER A 101 21.53 -14.15 -22.58
CA SER A 101 21.51 -15.62 -22.60
C SER A 101 22.23 -16.11 -23.85
N SER A 102 23.21 -16.99 -23.67
CA SER A 102 23.97 -17.60 -24.78
C SER A 102 24.65 -16.60 -25.73
N GLY A 103 25.02 -15.41 -25.24
CA GLY A 103 25.67 -14.37 -26.04
C GLY A 103 24.72 -13.49 -26.85
N GLU A 104 23.41 -13.55 -26.54
CA GLU A 104 22.34 -12.74 -27.12
C GLU A 104 21.53 -12.06 -26.02
N ILE A 105 20.99 -10.87 -26.31
CA ILE A 105 20.06 -10.21 -25.38
C ILE A 105 18.79 -11.05 -25.28
N ASP A 106 18.40 -11.43 -24.07
CA ASP A 106 17.11 -12.07 -23.84
C ASP A 106 15.99 -11.03 -23.98
N THR A 107 15.16 -11.19 -25.01
CA THR A 107 14.09 -10.24 -25.34
C THR A 107 13.02 -10.12 -24.25
N ASN A 108 12.90 -11.11 -23.37
CA ASN A 108 11.93 -11.12 -22.27
C ASN A 108 12.55 -10.72 -20.92
N SER A 109 13.84 -10.38 -20.89
CA SER A 109 14.56 -10.05 -19.66
C SER A 109 14.55 -8.56 -19.31
N VAL A 110 13.90 -7.73 -20.12
CA VAL A 110 13.93 -6.28 -19.91
C VAL A 110 13.08 -5.91 -18.70
N VAL A 111 13.72 -5.25 -17.74
CA VAL A 111 13.10 -4.78 -16.50
C VAL A 111 13.35 -3.29 -16.34
N ILE A 112 12.27 -2.48 -16.38
CA ILE A 112 12.35 -1.02 -16.24
C ILE A 112 12.56 -0.64 -14.77
N THR A 113 13.75 -0.18 -14.41
CA THR A 113 14.04 0.28 -13.05
C THR A 113 13.64 1.74 -12.81
N SER A 114 13.53 2.53 -13.87
CA SER A 114 13.06 3.91 -13.82
C SER A 114 12.40 4.27 -15.14
N HIS A 115 11.18 4.80 -15.08
CA HIS A 115 10.42 5.21 -16.26
C HIS A 115 10.88 6.54 -16.85
N GLY A 116 11.51 7.38 -16.02
CA GLY A 116 11.83 8.77 -16.33
C GLY A 116 10.59 9.66 -16.53
N SER A 117 10.82 10.97 -16.66
CA SER A 117 9.78 11.94 -16.98
C SER A 117 10.25 12.92 -18.05
N TYR A 118 9.42 13.10 -19.08
CA TYR A 118 9.79 13.80 -20.31
C TYR A 118 8.67 14.73 -20.75
N SER A 119 8.95 16.04 -20.77
CA SER A 119 8.06 17.04 -21.37
C SER A 119 8.08 17.00 -22.89
N THR A 120 9.16 16.47 -23.47
CA THR A 120 9.24 16.10 -24.90
C THR A 120 9.73 14.67 -24.98
N LEU A 121 9.02 13.82 -25.73
CA LEU A 121 9.26 12.38 -25.75
C LEU A 121 10.68 12.04 -26.26
N PRO A 122 11.33 11.01 -25.69
CA PRO A 122 12.55 10.44 -26.25
C PRO A 122 12.36 9.92 -27.68
N THR A 123 13.44 9.85 -28.45
CA THR A 123 13.39 9.38 -29.85
C THR A 123 13.94 7.97 -30.04
N SER A 124 14.77 7.49 -29.11
CA SER A 124 15.38 6.15 -29.20
C SER A 124 15.82 5.64 -27.83
N ILE A 125 16.01 4.33 -27.72
CA ILE A 125 16.63 3.67 -26.56
C ILE A 125 17.89 2.96 -27.04
N THR A 126 18.98 3.08 -26.27
CA THR A 126 20.25 2.40 -26.56
C THR A 126 20.78 1.68 -25.34
N VAL A 127 21.65 0.71 -25.58
CA VAL A 127 22.45 0.08 -24.53
C VAL A 127 23.50 1.07 -24.03
N SER A 128 23.62 1.21 -22.72
CA SER A 128 24.64 2.01 -22.06
C SER A 128 25.84 1.14 -21.68
N GLY A 129 27.05 1.70 -21.81
CA GLY A 129 28.27 1.10 -21.26
C GLY A 129 28.82 -0.12 -21.99
N GLN A 130 28.34 -0.44 -23.20
CA GLN A 130 28.85 -1.55 -24.01
C GLN A 130 29.21 -1.11 -25.43
N GLY A 131 30.07 -1.90 -26.09
CA GLY A 131 30.45 -1.68 -27.48
C GLY A 131 29.30 -1.90 -28.46
N THR A 132 29.50 -1.54 -29.72
CA THR A 132 28.49 -1.69 -30.78
C THR A 132 28.14 -3.17 -30.97
N LEU A 133 26.86 -3.51 -30.77
CA LEU A 133 26.30 -4.84 -31.00
C LEU A 133 26.09 -5.08 -32.50
N ASN A 134 26.37 -6.29 -33.00
CA ASN A 134 26.23 -6.60 -34.42
C ASN A 134 25.66 -8.02 -34.67
N PRO A 135 24.42 -8.15 -35.18
CA PRO A 135 23.56 -7.08 -35.68
C PRO A 135 23.03 -6.20 -34.53
N ALA A 136 22.81 -4.92 -34.79
CA ALA A 136 22.30 -4.01 -33.77
C ALA A 136 20.87 -4.40 -33.37
N PRO A 137 20.57 -4.59 -32.07
CA PRO A 137 19.22 -4.83 -31.61
C PRO A 137 18.37 -3.56 -31.81
N THR A 138 17.08 -3.75 -32.09
CA THR A 138 16.12 -2.66 -32.21
C THR A 138 15.26 -2.61 -30.96
N PHE A 139 15.29 -1.47 -30.28
CA PHE A 139 14.46 -1.19 -29.11
C PHE A 139 13.29 -0.32 -29.52
N THR A 140 12.08 -0.84 -29.39
CA THR A 140 10.85 -0.06 -29.52
C THR A 140 10.27 0.17 -28.14
N PHE A 141 9.59 1.30 -27.94
CA PHE A 141 9.01 1.64 -26.65
C PHE A 141 7.70 2.38 -26.81
N THR A 142 6.87 2.30 -25.77
CA THR A 142 5.64 3.09 -25.67
C THR A 142 5.81 4.14 -24.57
N THR A 143 5.16 5.29 -24.76
CA THR A 143 5.18 6.38 -23.78
C THR A 143 3.76 6.70 -23.33
N GLY A 144 3.66 7.25 -22.13
CA GLY A 144 2.41 7.68 -21.54
C GLY A 144 2.64 8.35 -20.20
N ASN A 145 1.59 8.48 -19.41
CA ASN A 145 1.68 9.02 -18.07
C ASN A 145 1.68 7.88 -17.05
N ILE A 146 2.37 8.07 -15.92
CA ILE A 146 2.39 7.12 -14.81
C ILE A 146 2.08 7.89 -13.53
N PHE A 147 1.15 7.37 -12.74
CA PHE A 147 0.97 7.82 -11.37
C PHE A 147 1.76 6.90 -10.44
N TYR A 148 2.69 7.50 -9.71
CA TYR A 148 3.51 6.83 -8.71
C TYR A 148 3.04 7.25 -7.32
N ALA A 149 2.87 6.31 -6.39
CA ALA A 149 2.63 6.64 -5.00
C ALA A 149 3.24 5.61 -4.06
N ASN A 150 3.72 6.04 -2.89
CA ASN A 150 4.16 5.15 -1.82
C ASN A 150 3.11 5.11 -0.73
N LEU A 151 2.53 3.92 -0.54
CA LEU A 151 1.46 3.66 0.41
C LEU A 151 2.02 2.83 1.56
N THR A 152 1.83 3.25 2.80
CA THR A 152 2.22 2.47 3.98
C THR A 152 1.01 2.10 4.81
N ASN A 153 0.89 0.83 5.22
CA ASN A 153 -0.10 0.42 6.21
C ASN A 153 0.39 0.85 7.60
N THR A 154 -0.21 1.90 8.13
CA THR A 154 0.11 2.46 9.45
C THR A 154 -0.89 2.01 10.52
N GLY A 155 -1.86 1.17 10.16
CA GLY A 155 -2.77 0.55 11.10
C GLY A 155 -2.08 -0.51 11.96
N ASP A 156 -2.88 -1.18 12.77
CA ASP A 156 -2.48 -2.26 13.67
C ASP A 156 -2.92 -3.64 13.16
N MET A 157 -3.58 -3.70 12.00
CA MET A 157 -4.02 -4.94 11.36
C MET A 157 -3.47 -5.14 9.94
N THR A 158 -3.34 -6.43 9.57
CA THR A 158 -3.05 -6.83 8.19
C THR A 158 -4.32 -6.77 7.36
N ILE A 159 -4.24 -6.15 6.19
CA ILE A 159 -5.41 -5.86 5.34
C ILE A 159 -5.29 -6.65 4.05
N LYS A 160 -6.36 -7.23 3.54
CA LYS A 160 -6.30 -7.88 2.23
C LYS A 160 -6.27 -6.85 1.12
N THR A 161 -5.36 -7.01 0.17
CA THR A 161 -5.23 -6.08 -0.96
C THR A 161 -6.49 -6.05 -1.85
N ASP A 162 -7.29 -7.11 -1.84
CA ASP A 162 -8.56 -7.21 -2.57
C ASP A 162 -9.69 -6.37 -1.95
N ASP A 163 -9.58 -6.04 -0.67
CA ASP A 163 -10.57 -5.25 0.08
C ASP A 163 -10.25 -3.75 0.06
N VAL A 164 -9.14 -3.37 -0.58
CA VAL A 164 -8.69 -1.99 -0.74
C VAL A 164 -9.05 -1.48 -2.13
N TRP A 165 -9.64 -0.28 -2.18
CA TRP A 165 -10.01 0.41 -3.41
C TRP A 165 -9.34 1.76 -3.52
N LEU A 166 -8.97 2.10 -4.75
CA LEU A 166 -8.31 3.32 -5.16
C LEU A 166 -9.31 4.17 -5.95
N PHE A 167 -9.36 5.45 -5.63
CA PHE A 167 -10.22 6.43 -6.29
C PHE A 167 -9.37 7.54 -6.87
N PHE A 168 -9.70 7.87 -8.11
CA PHE A 168 -9.13 8.96 -8.88
C PHE A 168 -10.29 9.83 -9.37
N ASP A 169 -10.07 11.13 -9.57
CA ASP A 169 -11.16 12.08 -9.85
C ASP A 169 -12.06 11.64 -11.02
N GLY A 170 -13.36 11.52 -10.73
CA GLY A 170 -14.39 11.27 -11.74
C GLY A 170 -14.39 9.88 -12.38
N GLU A 171 -13.49 8.98 -11.96
CA GLU A 171 -13.34 7.66 -12.54
C GLU A 171 -13.91 6.53 -11.67
N SER A 172 -14.04 5.36 -12.29
CA SER A 172 -14.49 4.16 -11.58
C SER A 172 -13.45 3.72 -10.54
N PRO A 173 -13.89 3.25 -9.36
CA PRO A 173 -12.97 2.75 -8.34
C PRO A 173 -12.14 1.58 -8.89
N THR A 174 -10.83 1.63 -8.68
CA THR A 174 -9.90 0.59 -9.10
C THR A 174 -9.46 -0.23 -7.91
N LYS A 175 -9.43 -1.56 -8.03
CA LYS A 175 -8.96 -2.41 -6.92
C LYS A 175 -7.46 -2.24 -6.72
N PHE A 176 -7.04 -2.12 -5.47
CA PHE A 176 -5.61 -2.05 -5.15
C PHE A 176 -4.87 -3.30 -5.58
N SER A 177 -5.45 -4.49 -5.37
CA SER A 177 -4.84 -5.75 -5.78
C SER A 177 -4.51 -5.85 -7.27
N SER A 178 -5.31 -5.25 -8.16
CA SER A 178 -4.97 -5.21 -9.59
C SER A 178 -3.75 -4.34 -9.87
N VAL A 179 -3.62 -3.19 -9.20
CA VAL A 179 -2.49 -2.29 -9.45
C VAL A 179 -1.23 -2.79 -8.73
N HIS A 180 -1.38 -3.26 -7.49
CA HIS A 180 -0.31 -3.82 -6.68
C HIS A 180 0.27 -5.11 -7.27
N ARG A 181 -0.55 -5.98 -7.87
CA ARG A 181 -0.05 -7.25 -8.42
C ARG A 181 0.38 -7.12 -9.87
N ASP A 182 -0.37 -6.38 -10.69
CA ASP A 182 -0.13 -6.30 -12.14
C ASP A 182 0.79 -5.12 -12.52
N GLY A 183 0.74 -4.00 -11.79
CA GLY A 183 1.60 -2.83 -12.02
C GLY A 183 3.08 -3.11 -11.80
N TRP A 184 3.39 -4.04 -10.89
CA TRP A 184 4.75 -4.52 -10.66
C TRP A 184 5.24 -5.53 -11.70
N ALA A 185 4.33 -6.29 -12.33
CA ALA A 185 4.69 -7.30 -13.32
C ALA A 185 5.29 -6.68 -14.61
N GLN A 186 5.09 -5.37 -14.85
CA GLN A 186 5.67 -4.66 -15.98
C GLN A 186 7.02 -3.97 -15.68
N ASN A 187 7.38 -3.74 -14.40
CA ASN A 187 8.48 -2.82 -14.02
C ASN A 187 9.49 -3.36 -13.01
N GLN A 188 9.36 -4.60 -12.60
CA GLN A 188 10.41 -5.28 -11.86
C GLN A 188 10.33 -6.75 -12.23
N ALA A 189 11.42 -7.51 -12.13
CA ALA A 189 11.26 -8.94 -11.94
C ALA A 189 10.23 -9.07 -10.81
N THR A 190 9.03 -9.56 -11.13
CA THR A 190 7.87 -9.53 -10.23
C THR A 190 8.41 -9.96 -8.88
N PRO A 191 8.35 -9.12 -7.82
CA PRO A 191 8.73 -9.63 -6.52
C PRO A 191 7.91 -10.92 -6.36
N PRO A 192 8.50 -12.05 -5.95
CA PRO A 192 7.76 -13.30 -5.86
C PRO A 192 6.55 -13.25 -4.89
N PHE A 193 6.25 -12.07 -4.34
CA PHE A 193 5.35 -11.81 -3.24
C PHE A 193 4.67 -10.43 -3.38
N ALA A 194 4.01 -10.12 -4.50
CA ALA A 194 2.86 -9.20 -4.40
C ALA A 194 1.81 -9.95 -3.57
N SER A 195 1.87 -9.74 -2.25
CA SER A 195 1.10 -10.49 -1.27
C SER A 195 -0.37 -10.13 -1.40
N GLY A 196 -1.26 -11.11 -1.30
CA GLY A 196 -2.70 -10.83 -1.17
C GLY A 196 -3.05 -10.08 0.12
N ASN A 197 -2.08 -9.96 1.03
CA ASN A 197 -2.17 -9.27 2.30
C ASN A 197 -1.15 -8.13 2.34
N TRP A 198 -1.57 -6.99 2.84
CA TRP A 198 -0.77 -5.81 3.12
C TRP A 198 -0.53 -5.71 4.64
N TYR A 199 0.69 -6.00 5.06
CA TYR A 199 1.06 -6.13 6.47
C TYR A 199 1.28 -4.79 7.14
N VAL A 200 1.16 -4.77 8.47
CA VAL A 200 1.42 -3.57 9.28
C VAL A 200 2.87 -3.11 9.12
N GLY A 201 3.04 -1.81 8.85
CA GLY A 201 4.33 -1.18 8.60
C GLY A 201 4.90 -1.44 7.21
N GLU A 202 4.23 -2.22 6.37
CA GLU A 202 4.68 -2.47 5.00
C GLU A 202 4.40 -1.25 4.11
N THR A 203 5.44 -0.76 3.45
CA THR A 203 5.33 0.23 2.38
C THR A 203 5.29 -0.46 1.03
N VAL A 204 4.35 -0.02 0.20
CA VAL A 204 4.04 -0.56 -1.11
C VAL A 204 4.12 0.56 -2.13
N ASP A 205 4.83 0.30 -3.22
CA ASP A 205 4.93 1.21 -4.36
C ASP A 205 3.77 0.94 -5.32
N LEU A 206 2.96 1.97 -5.56
CA LEU A 206 1.89 1.97 -6.53
C LEU A 206 2.43 2.55 -7.83
N ILE A 207 2.40 1.76 -8.91
CA ILE A 207 2.72 2.22 -10.26
C ILE A 207 1.49 1.98 -11.12
N LEU A 208 0.77 3.06 -11.43
CA LEU A 208 -0.42 3.01 -12.29
C LEU A 208 -0.09 3.60 -13.67
N PRO A 209 0.03 2.76 -14.71
CA PRO A 209 0.20 3.25 -16.08
C PRO A 209 -1.10 3.82 -16.62
N ASN A 210 -1.00 4.90 -17.39
CA ASN A 210 -2.13 5.63 -17.97
C ASN A 210 -3.19 6.02 -16.93
N PRO A 211 -2.81 6.77 -15.87
CA PRO A 211 -3.76 7.25 -14.91
C PRO A 211 -4.77 8.19 -15.58
N PRO A 212 -5.93 8.43 -14.95
CA PRO A 212 -6.94 9.36 -15.45
C PRO A 212 -6.36 10.75 -15.70
N SER A 213 -6.88 11.44 -16.74
CA SER A 213 -6.37 12.74 -17.19
C SER A 213 -6.47 13.86 -16.17
N LEU A 214 -7.31 13.69 -15.15
CA LEU A 214 -7.41 14.54 -13.98
C LEU A 214 -7.01 13.71 -12.76
N THR A 215 -5.72 13.69 -12.44
CA THR A 215 -5.23 13.11 -11.18
C THR A 215 -4.97 14.26 -10.20
N THR A 216 -6.02 14.94 -9.75
CA THR A 216 -5.89 16.03 -8.75
C THR A 216 -6.21 15.57 -7.33
N ARG A 217 -6.86 14.43 -7.19
CA ARG A 217 -7.12 13.76 -5.92
C ARG A 217 -6.93 12.27 -6.08
N PHE A 218 -6.29 11.70 -5.06
CA PHE A 218 -6.11 10.27 -4.91
C PHE A 218 -6.58 9.89 -3.51
N ALA A 219 -7.52 8.95 -3.44
CA ALA A 219 -8.05 8.45 -2.17
C ALA A 219 -7.98 6.92 -2.12
N VAL A 220 -7.69 6.41 -0.93
CA VAL A 220 -7.63 4.97 -0.65
C VAL A 220 -8.65 4.64 0.43
N THR A 221 -9.45 3.61 0.19
CA THR A 221 -10.43 3.09 1.14
C THR A 221 -10.24 1.60 1.34
N SER A 222 -10.63 1.11 2.49
CA SER A 222 -10.90 -0.31 2.73
C SER A 222 -12.06 -0.44 3.70
N GLU A 223 -12.78 -1.56 3.58
CA GLU A 223 -13.89 -1.91 4.50
C GLU A 223 -14.98 -0.82 4.64
N GLY A 224 -15.09 0.10 3.66
CA GLY A 224 -16.06 1.19 3.67
C GLY A 224 -15.60 2.49 4.36
N TYR A 225 -14.35 2.58 4.84
CA TYR A 225 -13.77 3.78 5.44
C TYR A 225 -12.76 4.44 4.51
N ILE A 226 -12.88 5.76 4.29
CA ILE A 226 -11.79 6.53 3.64
C ILE A 226 -10.63 6.55 4.63
N ALA A 227 -9.51 5.98 4.24
CA ALA A 227 -8.41 5.71 5.14
C ALA A 227 -7.15 6.54 4.83
N ALA A 228 -7.05 7.13 3.63
CA ALA A 228 -6.10 8.20 3.29
C ALA A 228 -6.53 9.01 2.06
N GLU A 229 -6.17 10.30 2.01
CA GLU A 229 -6.35 11.22 0.86
C GLU A 229 -5.04 12.00 0.63
N ALA A 230 -4.62 12.14 -0.64
CA ALA A 230 -3.50 12.98 -1.05
C ALA A 230 -3.92 13.92 -2.20
N ILE A 231 -3.28 15.10 -2.23
CA ILE A 231 -3.44 16.17 -3.23
C ILE A 231 -2.18 16.23 -4.08
#